data_AF-A0A0L8H6A7-F1
#
_entry.id   AF-A0A0L8H6A7-F1
#
_cell.length_a   1.000
_cell.length_b   1.000
_cell.length_c   1.000
_cell.angle_alpha   90.00
_cell.angle_beta   90.00
_cell.angle_gamma   90.00
#
_symmetry.space_group_name_H-M   'P 1'
#
loop_
_entity.id
_entity.type
_entity.pdbx_description
1 polymer ?
#
loop_
_entity_poly.entity_id
_entity_poly.type
_entity_poly.pdbx_seq_one_letter_code
_entity_poly.pdbx_strand_id
1 'polypeptide(L)'
;MSALRTRPQLMKKLVNYHMVNGKVMSDQMVGQQDYASKSTVRIKVNVYRKGIMVDDARVMTSDRKSGNGVIHTIDKVLIPPEQTLMGLVQSDPTLSQFRQAIEVAGVNKLLNTENLQLTVLAPTNDAFDAMTRTRLNRLMSNPGLLEKHLQHHIVKRFVVPCGFQPNTNYNMKSLQNETLRFSLDRTGKMKVFQTPMTPLNNNTMAVNGILYKINNFLHCECNDRPGVHGG
;
A
#
# COMPACT_ATOMS: atom_id res chain seq x y z
N MET A 1 18.10 -14.43 14.68
CA MET A 1 19.19 -14.48 13.68
C MET A 1 19.68 -15.90 13.31
N SER A 2 19.20 -16.99 13.95
CA SER A 2 19.65 -18.37 13.69
C SER A 2 19.24 -18.96 12.33
N ALA A 3 18.03 -18.67 11.83
CA ALA A 3 17.49 -19.24 10.58
C ALA A 3 18.14 -18.71 9.28
N LEU A 4 18.86 -17.58 9.33
CA LEU A 4 19.45 -16.96 8.14
C LEU A 4 20.85 -17.48 7.81
N ARG A 5 21.55 -18.10 8.78
CA ARG A 5 22.88 -18.69 8.59
C ARG A 5 22.83 -20.00 7.80
N THR A 6 21.68 -20.68 7.82
CA THR A 6 21.46 -21.98 7.18
C THR A 6 20.89 -21.88 5.76
N ARG A 7 20.63 -20.66 5.25
CA ARG A 7 20.08 -20.45 3.90
C ARG A 7 20.84 -19.35 3.13
N PRO A 8 22.07 -19.64 2.66
CA PRO A 8 22.94 -18.64 2.01
C PRO A 8 22.30 -17.92 0.82
N GLN A 9 21.44 -18.61 0.06
CA GLN A 9 20.75 -18.02 -1.10
C GLN A 9 19.73 -16.95 -0.68
N LEU A 10 19.00 -17.16 0.43
CA LEU A 10 18.07 -16.15 0.94
C LEU A 10 18.82 -14.92 1.45
N MET A 11 19.97 -15.12 2.10
CA MET A 11 20.83 -14.01 2.52
C MET A 11 21.35 -13.23 1.32
N LYS A 12 21.80 -13.91 0.26
CA LYS A 12 22.25 -13.25 -0.98
C LYS A 12 21.13 -12.42 -1.61
N LYS A 13 19.91 -12.97 -1.72
CA LYS A 13 18.73 -12.25 -2.23
C LYS A 13 18.43 -11.01 -1.38
N LEU A 14 18.45 -11.16 -0.06
CA LEU A 14 18.22 -10.07 0.90
C LEU A 14 19.24 -8.95 0.74
N VAL A 15 20.54 -9.28 0.77
CA VAL A 15 21.63 -8.30 0.65
C VAL A 15 21.58 -7.60 -0.72
N ASN A 16 21.35 -8.35 -1.80
CA ASN A 16 21.21 -7.78 -3.13
C ASN A 16 20.03 -6.79 -3.22
N TYR A 17 18.96 -7.02 -2.46
CA TYR A 17 17.83 -6.10 -2.39
C TYR A 17 18.14 -4.81 -1.60
N HIS A 18 19.20 -4.78 -0.80
CA HIS A 18 19.66 -3.55 -0.13
C HIS A 18 20.63 -2.72 -1.00
N MET A 19 20.89 -3.16 -2.23
CA MET A 19 21.85 -2.52 -3.13
C MET A 19 21.14 -2.09 -4.41
N VAL A 20 21.39 -0.87 -4.87
CA VAL A 20 20.90 -0.35 -6.15
C VAL A 20 22.00 -0.34 -7.20
N ASN A 21 21.59 -0.30 -8.48
CA ASN A 21 22.54 -0.08 -9.58
C ASN A 21 22.97 1.39 -9.63
N GLY A 22 24.28 1.64 -9.55
CA GLY A 22 24.86 2.98 -9.63
C GLY A 22 25.00 3.69 -8.27
N LYS A 23 25.41 4.96 -8.33
CA LYS A 23 25.51 5.84 -7.15
C LYS A 23 24.27 6.73 -7.13
N VAL A 24 23.49 6.63 -6.06
CA VAL A 24 22.29 7.45 -5.85
C VAL A 24 22.52 8.29 -4.60
N MET A 25 22.54 9.60 -4.76
CA MET A 25 22.63 10.57 -3.67
C MET A 25 21.23 10.99 -3.23
N SER A 26 21.07 11.51 -2.01
CA SER A 26 19.76 11.87 -1.46
C SER A 26 19.06 12.99 -2.24
N ASP A 27 19.81 13.89 -2.85
CA ASP A 27 19.33 14.99 -3.72
C ASP A 27 18.73 14.50 -5.04
N GLN A 28 19.09 13.29 -5.48
CA GLN A 28 18.53 12.63 -6.67
C GLN A 28 17.26 11.84 -6.36
N MET A 29 16.91 11.66 -5.09
CA MET A 29 15.73 10.93 -4.67
C MET A 29 14.53 11.87 -4.68
N VAL A 30 13.48 11.49 -5.42
CA VAL A 30 12.20 12.21 -5.42
C VAL A 30 11.05 11.29 -5.01
N GLY A 31 9.88 11.88 -4.76
CA GLY A 31 8.68 11.11 -4.40
C GLY A 31 8.25 10.16 -5.53
N GLN A 32 7.73 8.99 -5.15
CA GLN A 32 7.21 7.96 -6.07
C GLN A 32 8.23 7.45 -7.09
N GLN A 33 9.50 7.34 -6.71
CA GLN A 33 10.57 6.84 -7.58
C GLN A 33 10.87 5.37 -7.30
N ASP A 34 11.21 4.60 -8.34
CA ASP A 34 11.66 3.22 -8.19
C ASP A 34 13.10 3.06 -8.67
N TYR A 35 13.93 2.37 -7.88
CA TYR A 35 15.31 2.04 -8.24
C TYR A 35 15.46 0.55 -8.52
N ALA A 36 16.18 0.22 -9.60
CA ALA A 36 16.57 -1.16 -9.87
C ALA A 36 17.57 -1.62 -8.80
N SER A 37 17.21 -2.65 -8.04
CA SER A 37 18.12 -3.26 -7.08
C SER A 37 19.09 -4.23 -7.78
N LYS A 38 20.05 -4.79 -7.03
CA LYS A 38 20.86 -5.94 -7.47
C LYS A 38 20.10 -7.27 -7.37
N SER A 39 18.87 -7.24 -6.86
CA SER A 39 17.88 -8.32 -6.95
C SER A 39 17.01 -8.13 -8.21
N THR A 40 16.03 -9.01 -8.43
CA THR A 40 15.04 -8.88 -9.51
C THR A 40 13.92 -7.88 -9.20
N VAL A 41 13.79 -7.48 -7.93
CA VAL A 41 12.70 -6.61 -7.45
C VAL A 41 13.18 -5.16 -7.31
N ARG A 42 12.36 -4.19 -7.69
CA ARG A 42 12.66 -2.76 -7.58
C ARG A 42 12.39 -2.25 -6.16
N ILE A 43 13.25 -1.35 -5.69
CA ILE A 43 13.10 -0.67 -4.40
C ILE A 43 12.28 0.60 -4.63
N LYS A 44 11.25 0.83 -3.81
CA LYS A 44 10.43 2.05 -3.86
C LYS A 44 11.04 3.12 -2.98
N VAL A 45 11.22 4.31 -3.51
CA VAL A 45 11.71 5.47 -2.76
C VAL A 45 10.65 6.55 -2.76
N ASN A 46 10.36 7.07 -1.58
CA ASN A 46 9.41 8.15 -1.38
C ASN A 46 9.98 9.19 -0.44
N VAL A 47 10.03 10.44 -0.92
CA VAL A 47 10.46 11.58 -0.12
C VAL A 47 9.26 12.24 0.52
N TYR A 48 9.31 12.39 1.85
CA TYR A 48 8.33 13.08 2.67
C TYR A 48 9.00 14.25 3.38
N ARG A 49 8.19 15.15 3.96
CA ARG A 49 8.70 16.31 4.71
C ARG A 49 9.63 15.93 5.88
N LYS A 50 9.45 14.75 6.49
CA LYS A 50 10.27 14.25 7.61
C LYS A 50 11.37 13.27 7.21
N GLY A 51 11.64 13.12 5.92
CA GLY A 51 12.75 12.30 5.44
C GLY A 51 12.40 11.39 4.28
N ILE A 52 13.38 10.58 3.92
CA ILE A 52 13.33 9.68 2.77
C ILE A 52 12.97 8.28 3.27
N MET A 53 12.04 7.66 2.55
CA MET A 53 11.58 6.31 2.80
C MET A 53 12.05 5.41 1.67
N VAL A 54 12.59 4.26 2.03
CA VAL A 54 13.00 3.17 1.15
C VAL A 54 12.12 1.97 1.50
N ASP A 55 11.17 1.64 0.63
CA ASP A 55 10.00 0.84 0.95
C ASP A 55 9.35 1.35 2.25
N ASP A 56 9.34 0.53 3.30
CA ASP A 56 8.79 0.90 4.59
C ASP A 56 9.87 1.42 5.59
N ALA A 57 11.16 1.41 5.22
CA ALA A 57 12.31 1.77 6.07
C ALA A 57 12.76 3.23 5.88
N ARG A 58 12.99 3.93 7.00
CA ARG A 58 13.42 5.33 7.00
C ARG A 58 14.93 5.42 6.81
N VAL A 59 15.37 6.31 5.93
CA VAL A 59 16.77 6.72 5.84
C VAL A 59 17.14 7.56 7.07
N MET A 60 18.12 7.09 7.84
CA MET A 60 18.60 7.71 9.08
C MET A 60 19.80 8.62 8.83
N THR A 61 20.72 8.21 7.96
CA THR A 61 21.88 8.99 7.55
C THR A 61 22.08 8.78 6.06
N SER A 62 22.19 9.87 5.31
CA SER A 62 22.40 9.83 3.86
C SER A 62 23.83 10.19 3.46
N ASP A 63 24.16 9.89 2.21
CA ASP A 63 25.31 10.44 1.49
C ASP A 63 26.68 10.13 2.12
N ARG A 64 26.82 8.95 2.74
CA ARG A 64 28.12 8.44 3.16
C ARG A 64 28.87 7.91 1.94
N LYS A 65 29.69 8.79 1.36
CA LYS A 65 30.53 8.47 0.21
C LYS A 65 31.56 7.40 0.61
N SER A 66 31.66 6.38 -0.23
CA SER A 66 32.70 5.37 -0.22
C SER A 66 33.40 5.40 -1.59
N GLY A 67 34.62 4.84 -1.70
CA GLY A 67 35.39 4.89 -2.96
C GLY A 67 34.59 4.39 -4.17
N ASN A 68 33.78 3.35 -3.99
CA ASN A 68 32.98 2.72 -5.03
C ASN A 68 31.47 3.02 -4.98
N GLY A 69 30.97 3.79 -4.00
CA GLY A 69 29.53 3.88 -3.78
C GLY A 69 29.08 4.98 -2.83
N VAL A 70 27.79 4.97 -2.52
CA VAL A 70 27.16 5.83 -1.52
C VAL A 70 26.36 4.92 -0.58
N ILE A 71 26.55 5.11 0.72
CA ILE A 71 25.84 4.37 1.76
C ILE A 71 24.80 5.29 2.38
N HIS A 72 23.58 4.79 2.47
CA HIS A 72 22.50 5.36 3.24
C HIS A 72 22.13 4.37 4.34
N THR A 73 22.13 4.79 5.59
CA THR A 73 21.72 3.93 6.72
C THR A 73 20.21 3.99 6.87
N ILE A 74 19.60 2.87 7.23
CA ILE A 74 18.15 2.73 7.39
C ILE A 74 17.80 2.17 8.77
N ASP A 75 16.59 2.46 9.26
CA ASP A 75 16.13 2.05 10.60
C ASP A 75 15.69 0.58 10.70
N LYS A 76 15.50 -0.12 9.58
CA LYS A 76 15.16 -1.54 9.54
C LYS A 76 15.63 -2.23 8.26
N VAL A 77 15.70 -3.55 8.33
CA VAL A 77 16.06 -4.42 7.20
C VAL A 77 14.94 -4.42 6.16
N LEU A 78 15.28 -4.26 4.88
CA LEU A 78 14.37 -4.38 3.76
C LEU A 78 14.08 -5.85 3.46
N ILE A 79 12.81 -6.22 3.43
CA ILE A 79 12.39 -7.57 3.02
C ILE A 79 11.84 -7.48 1.59
N PRO A 80 12.48 -8.14 0.61
CA PRO A 80 12.02 -8.10 -0.77
C PRO A 80 10.60 -8.69 -0.87
N PRO A 81 9.63 -7.98 -1.45
CA PRO A 81 8.32 -8.56 -1.70
C PRO A 81 8.42 -9.67 -2.74
N GLU A 82 7.62 -10.72 -2.57
CA GLU A 82 7.65 -11.90 -3.45
C GLU A 82 6.44 -12.01 -4.36
N GLN A 83 5.38 -11.23 -4.09
CA GLN A 83 4.10 -11.32 -4.78
C GLN A 83 3.60 -9.93 -5.19
N THR A 84 2.79 -9.88 -6.25
CA THR A 84 2.00 -8.70 -6.60
C THR A 84 0.88 -8.49 -5.58
N LEU A 85 0.23 -7.32 -5.63
CA LEU A 85 -0.95 -7.04 -4.82
C LEU A 85 -2.06 -8.07 -5.05
N MET A 86 -2.27 -8.49 -6.30
CA MET A 86 -3.21 -9.55 -6.60
C MET A 86 -2.77 -10.89 -6.02
N GLY A 87 -1.48 -11.24 -6.12
CA GLY A 87 -0.94 -12.46 -5.52
C GLY A 87 -1.16 -12.51 -4.00
N LEU A 88 -0.94 -11.39 -3.30
CA LEU A 88 -1.26 -11.28 -1.88
C LEU A 88 -2.75 -11.54 -1.60
N VAL A 89 -3.64 -10.90 -2.36
CA VAL A 89 -5.11 -11.10 -2.24
C VAL A 89 -5.50 -12.56 -2.51
N GLN A 90 -4.86 -13.23 -3.46
CA GLN A 90 -5.13 -14.63 -3.79
C GLN A 90 -4.66 -15.59 -2.69
N SER A 91 -3.49 -15.31 -2.10
CA SER A 91 -2.88 -16.15 -1.08
C SER A 91 -3.51 -16.02 0.32
N ASP A 92 -4.20 -14.91 0.59
CA ASP A 92 -4.81 -14.64 1.90
C ASP A 92 -6.28 -15.10 1.95
N PRO A 93 -6.63 -16.14 2.75
CA PRO A 93 -8.00 -16.63 2.85
C PRO A 93 -8.97 -15.61 3.45
N THR A 94 -8.47 -14.63 4.22
CA THR A 94 -9.28 -13.57 4.83
C THR A 94 -9.74 -12.51 3.84
N LEU A 95 -9.25 -12.55 2.60
CA LEU A 95 -9.58 -11.63 1.50
C LEU A 95 -10.36 -12.32 0.38
N SER A 96 -10.92 -13.51 0.61
CA SER A 96 -11.59 -14.29 -0.43
C SER A 96 -12.79 -13.59 -1.06
N GLN A 97 -13.60 -12.86 -0.28
CA GLN A 97 -14.71 -12.07 -0.80
C GLN A 97 -14.22 -10.84 -1.59
N PHE A 98 -13.16 -10.19 -1.12
CA PHE A 98 -12.51 -9.08 -1.85
C PHE A 98 -11.94 -9.54 -3.21
N ARG A 99 -11.33 -10.73 -3.25
CA ARG A 99 -10.87 -11.35 -4.49
C ARG A 99 -12.01 -11.50 -5.50
N GLN A 100 -13.14 -12.07 -5.07
CA GLN A 100 -14.32 -12.23 -5.93
C GLN A 100 -14.82 -10.88 -6.45
N ALA A 101 -14.85 -9.85 -5.60
CA ALA A 101 -15.25 -8.51 -6.00
C ALA A 101 -14.31 -7.93 -7.08
N ILE A 102 -12.99 -8.09 -6.92
CA ILE A 102 -11.98 -7.67 -7.91
C ILE A 102 -12.19 -8.38 -9.25
N GLU A 103 -12.53 -9.67 -9.22
CA GLU A 103 -12.78 -10.48 -10.42
C GLU A 103 -14.01 -9.99 -11.19
N VAL A 104 -15.13 -9.78 -10.50
CA VAL A 104 -16.36 -9.25 -11.09
C VAL A 104 -16.16 -7.84 -11.65
N ALA A 105 -15.42 -6.99 -10.94
CA ALA A 105 -15.17 -5.62 -11.34
C ALA A 105 -14.04 -5.45 -12.38
N GLY A 106 -13.30 -6.51 -12.71
CA GLY A 106 -12.23 -6.47 -13.70
C GLY A 106 -10.95 -5.72 -13.25
N VAL A 107 -10.75 -5.49 -11.95
CA VAL A 107 -9.61 -4.69 -11.42
C VAL A 107 -8.30 -5.52 -11.35
N ASN A 108 -8.35 -6.82 -11.66
CA ASN A 108 -7.22 -7.76 -11.63
C ASN A 108 -5.96 -7.27 -12.36
N LYS A 109 -6.14 -6.70 -13.58
CA LYS A 109 -5.01 -6.26 -14.43
C LYS A 109 -4.22 -5.15 -13.75
N LEU A 110 -4.92 -4.23 -13.10
CA LEU A 110 -4.31 -3.12 -12.37
C LEU A 110 -3.46 -3.65 -11.19
N LEU A 111 -4.00 -4.58 -10.41
CA LEU A 111 -3.31 -5.14 -9.24
C LEU A 111 -2.18 -6.11 -9.57
N ASN A 112 -2.03 -6.52 -10.84
CA ASN A 112 -0.91 -7.31 -11.33
C ASN A 112 0.17 -6.48 -12.06
N THR A 113 -0.09 -5.20 -12.33
CA THR A 113 0.88 -4.37 -13.06
C THR A 113 2.06 -4.02 -12.16
N GLU A 114 3.26 -4.51 -12.49
CA GLU A 114 4.45 -4.44 -11.63
C GLU A 114 5.03 -3.01 -11.45
N ASN A 115 4.96 -2.19 -12.48
CA ASN A 115 5.57 -0.84 -12.50
C ASN A 115 4.68 0.26 -11.92
N LEU A 116 3.72 -0.11 -11.07
CA LEU A 116 2.87 0.84 -10.37
C LEU A 116 3.23 0.88 -8.88
N GLN A 117 3.05 2.06 -8.29
CA GLN A 117 3.09 2.26 -6.85
C GLN A 117 1.66 2.46 -6.36
N LEU A 118 1.03 1.37 -5.90
CA LEU A 118 -0.33 1.41 -5.38
C LEU A 118 -0.37 1.21 -3.87
N THR A 119 -1.39 1.79 -3.23
CA THR A 119 -1.82 1.42 -1.89
C THR A 119 -3.24 0.88 -1.99
N VAL A 120 -3.42 -0.38 -1.61
CA VAL A 120 -4.72 -1.07 -1.62
C VAL A 120 -5.20 -1.21 -0.19
N LEU A 121 -6.38 -0.67 0.10
CA LEU A 121 -7.07 -0.83 1.37
C LEU A 121 -8.05 -1.99 1.20
N ALA A 122 -7.62 -3.21 1.51
CA ALA A 122 -8.36 -4.44 1.23
C ALA A 122 -9.33 -4.78 2.37
N PRO A 123 -10.66 -4.71 2.18
CA PRO A 123 -11.62 -5.14 3.18
C PRO A 123 -11.53 -6.65 3.40
N THR A 124 -11.50 -7.08 4.66
CA THR A 124 -11.54 -8.50 5.03
C THR A 124 -12.92 -9.09 4.85
N ASN A 125 -13.04 -10.41 4.86
CA ASN A 125 -14.34 -11.09 4.85
C ASN A 125 -15.26 -10.57 5.98
N ASP A 126 -14.71 -10.34 7.18
CA ASP A 126 -15.45 -9.72 8.29
C ASP A 126 -16.02 -8.34 7.93
N ALA A 127 -15.27 -7.54 7.17
CA ALA A 127 -15.70 -6.22 6.71
C ALA A 127 -16.88 -6.32 5.70
N PHE A 128 -16.88 -7.36 4.86
CA PHE A 128 -17.98 -7.63 3.96
C PHE A 128 -19.20 -8.21 4.69
N ASP A 129 -18.98 -9.12 5.64
CA ASP A 129 -20.04 -9.75 6.43
C ASP A 129 -20.73 -8.74 7.36
N ALA A 130 -20.02 -7.69 7.78
CA ALA A 130 -20.59 -6.57 8.52
C ALA A 130 -21.51 -5.67 7.67
N MET A 131 -21.51 -5.78 6.34
CA MET A 131 -22.43 -5.03 5.48
C MET A 131 -23.82 -5.66 5.45
N THR A 132 -24.86 -4.83 5.29
CA THR A 132 -26.22 -5.35 5.11
C THR A 132 -26.32 -6.12 3.80
N ARG A 133 -27.08 -7.23 3.81
CA ARG A 133 -27.29 -8.08 2.61
C ARG A 133 -27.83 -7.28 1.42
N THR A 134 -28.70 -6.30 1.68
CA THR A 134 -29.24 -5.40 0.65
C THR A 134 -28.14 -4.61 -0.06
N ARG A 135 -27.18 -4.04 0.69
CA ARG A 135 -26.06 -3.29 0.12
C ARG A 135 -25.11 -4.21 -0.65
N LEU A 136 -24.78 -5.37 -0.08
CA LEU A 136 -23.92 -6.35 -0.73
C LEU A 136 -24.50 -6.81 -2.07
N ASN A 137 -25.79 -7.15 -2.10
CA ASN A 137 -26.47 -7.55 -3.33
C ASN A 137 -26.45 -6.42 -4.37
N ARG A 138 -26.73 -5.18 -3.96
CA ARG A 138 -26.67 -4.01 -4.88
C ARG A 138 -25.28 -3.83 -5.50
N LEU A 139 -24.21 -4.02 -4.72
CA LEU A 139 -22.83 -3.94 -5.22
C LEU A 139 -22.53 -5.08 -6.18
N MET A 140 -22.85 -6.32 -5.82
CA MET A 140 -22.53 -7.50 -6.62
C MET A 140 -23.36 -7.59 -7.91
N SER A 141 -24.58 -7.06 -7.93
CA SER A 141 -25.43 -7.02 -9.12
C SER A 141 -25.09 -5.90 -10.10
N ASN A 142 -24.20 -4.96 -9.74
CA ASN A 142 -23.81 -3.85 -10.60
C ASN A 142 -22.27 -3.73 -10.70
N PRO A 143 -21.64 -4.36 -11.70
CA PRO A 143 -20.19 -4.35 -11.88
C PRO A 143 -19.59 -2.95 -11.95
N GLY A 144 -20.27 -1.99 -12.60
CA GLY A 144 -19.77 -0.61 -12.70
C GLY A 144 -19.79 0.14 -11.36
N LEU A 145 -20.80 -0.12 -10.52
CA LEU A 145 -20.83 0.43 -9.16
C LEU A 145 -19.76 -0.22 -8.26
N LEU A 146 -19.58 -1.54 -8.40
CA LEU A 146 -18.56 -2.28 -7.66
C LEU A 146 -17.16 -1.81 -8.03
N GLU A 147 -16.87 -1.66 -9.32
CA GLU A 147 -15.61 -1.12 -9.81
C GLU A 147 -15.33 0.24 -9.18
N LYS A 148 -16.32 1.13 -9.15
CA LYS A 148 -16.17 2.44 -8.51
C LYS A 148 -15.81 2.32 -7.03
N HIS A 149 -16.53 1.49 -6.28
CA HIS A 149 -16.22 1.29 -4.87
C HIS A 149 -14.82 0.69 -4.66
N LEU A 150 -14.40 -0.28 -5.47
CA LEU A 150 -13.07 -0.86 -5.36
C LEU A 150 -11.98 0.16 -5.71
N GLN A 151 -12.19 0.98 -6.73
CA GLN A 151 -11.28 2.07 -7.07
C GLN A 151 -11.17 3.12 -5.95
N HIS A 152 -12.21 3.30 -5.13
CA HIS A 152 -12.12 4.15 -3.93
C HIS A 152 -11.16 3.57 -2.87
N HIS A 153 -11.00 2.24 -2.81
CA HIS A 153 -10.07 1.57 -1.91
C HIS A 153 -8.62 1.57 -2.39
N ILE A 154 -8.35 2.10 -3.58
CA ILE A 154 -7.03 2.08 -4.19
C ILE A 154 -6.53 3.51 -4.39
N VAL A 155 -5.31 3.76 -3.93
CA VAL A 155 -4.59 5.03 -4.13
C VAL A 155 -3.42 4.77 -5.08
N LYS A 156 -3.26 5.61 -6.12
CA LYS A 156 -2.13 5.54 -7.06
C LYS A 156 -0.86 6.17 -6.48
N ARG A 157 -0.54 5.82 -5.24
CA ARG A 157 0.62 6.25 -4.51
C ARG A 157 0.97 5.20 -3.49
N PHE A 158 2.26 5.02 -3.25
CA PHE A 158 2.74 4.21 -2.15
C PHE A 158 2.70 5.02 -0.84
N VAL A 159 1.86 4.60 0.08
CA VAL A 159 1.58 5.29 1.35
C VAL A 159 2.06 4.44 2.51
N VAL A 160 2.97 4.97 3.33
CA VAL A 160 3.52 4.30 4.52
C VAL A 160 3.52 5.21 5.74
N PRO A 161 3.27 4.69 6.95
CA PRO A 161 3.11 5.50 8.17
C PRO A 161 4.35 6.31 8.53
N CYS A 162 5.53 5.77 8.29
CA CYS A 162 6.81 6.39 8.63
C CYS A 162 7.04 7.73 7.89
N GLY A 163 6.37 8.00 6.76
CA GLY A 163 6.42 9.31 6.10
C GLY A 163 5.58 10.41 6.78
N PHE A 164 4.74 10.05 7.74
CA PHE A 164 3.68 10.91 8.24
C PHE A 164 4.05 11.58 9.56
N GLN A 165 3.45 12.74 9.80
CA GLN A 165 3.51 13.46 11.06
C GLN A 165 2.30 13.08 11.94
N PRO A 166 2.50 12.83 13.23
CA PRO A 166 1.40 12.70 14.18
C PRO A 166 0.47 13.91 14.11
N ASN A 167 -0.83 13.69 14.29
CA ASN A 167 -1.86 14.74 14.30
C ASN A 167 -1.93 15.60 13.02
N THR A 168 -1.37 15.13 11.91
CA THR A 168 -1.45 15.80 10.61
C THR A 168 -2.31 14.98 9.66
N ASN A 169 -3.21 15.65 8.95
CA ASN A 169 -4.05 15.03 7.92
C ASN A 169 -3.38 15.11 6.55
N TYR A 170 -3.33 13.98 5.86
CA TYR A 170 -2.79 13.84 4.52
C TYR A 170 -3.90 13.45 3.57
N ASN A 171 -4.27 14.36 2.68
CA ASN A 171 -5.31 14.12 1.69
C ASN A 171 -4.68 13.52 0.43
N MET A 172 -5.20 12.38 -0.01
CA MET A 172 -4.76 11.71 -1.23
C MET A 172 -5.97 11.36 -2.09
N LYS A 173 -5.78 11.30 -3.40
CA LYS A 173 -6.83 10.92 -4.33
C LYS A 173 -6.84 9.40 -4.51
N SER A 174 -8.01 8.79 -4.31
CA SER A 174 -8.27 7.43 -4.75
C SER A 174 -8.34 7.37 -6.28
N LEU A 175 -8.41 6.17 -6.85
CA LEU A 175 -8.61 6.00 -8.30
C LEU A 175 -9.97 6.52 -8.77
N GLN A 176 -10.95 6.63 -7.87
CA GLN A 176 -12.22 7.34 -8.11
C GLN A 176 -12.11 8.86 -8.05
N ASN A 177 -10.91 9.42 -7.86
CA ASN A 177 -10.69 10.86 -7.68
C ASN A 177 -11.37 11.46 -6.42
N GLU A 178 -11.83 10.60 -5.51
CA GLU A 178 -12.30 11.01 -4.19
C GLU A 178 -11.13 11.17 -3.22
N THR A 179 -11.30 12.03 -2.23
CA THR A 179 -10.25 12.34 -1.27
C THR A 179 -10.29 11.36 -0.10
N LEU A 180 -9.30 10.48 -0.03
CA LEU A 180 -9.00 9.71 1.17
C LEU A 180 -8.10 10.53 2.09
N ARG A 181 -8.51 10.68 3.35
CA ARG A 181 -7.74 11.42 4.35
C ARG A 181 -7.06 10.43 5.27
N PHE A 182 -5.74 10.44 5.27
CA PHE A 182 -4.90 9.59 6.11
C PHE A 182 -4.36 10.39 7.29
N SER A 183 -4.23 9.77 8.46
CA SER A 183 -3.60 10.36 9.62
C SER A 183 -2.86 9.31 10.44
N LEU A 184 -1.90 9.74 11.26
CA LEU A 184 -1.32 8.91 12.31
C LEU A 184 -1.99 9.25 13.63
N ASP A 185 -2.34 8.22 14.39
CA ASP A 185 -2.71 8.40 15.79
C ASP A 185 -1.48 8.60 16.70
N ARG A 186 -1.72 8.82 18.00
CA ARG A 186 -0.68 9.05 19.00
C ARG A 186 0.30 7.87 19.16
N THR A 187 -0.08 6.68 18.69
CA THR A 187 0.75 5.47 18.73
C THR A 187 1.55 5.25 17.44
N GLY A 188 1.41 6.14 16.46
CA GLY A 188 2.04 6.00 15.14
C GLY A 188 1.30 5.03 14.21
N LYS A 189 0.08 4.60 14.56
CA LYS A 189 -0.74 3.75 13.70
C LYS A 189 -1.47 4.61 12.68
N MET A 190 -1.39 4.21 11.41
CA MET A 190 -2.07 4.90 10.32
C MET A 190 -3.56 4.58 10.35
N LYS A 191 -4.36 5.61 10.07
CA LYS A 191 -5.82 5.52 10.00
C LYS A 191 -6.31 6.24 8.75
N VAL A 192 -7.39 5.73 8.19
CA VAL A 192 -8.16 6.43 7.18
C VAL A 192 -9.36 7.06 7.86
N PHE A 193 -9.57 8.34 7.58
CA PHE A 193 -10.70 9.09 8.09
C PHE A 193 -11.96 8.61 7.37
N GLN A 194 -12.79 7.92 8.12
CA GLN A 194 -14.17 7.62 7.78
C GLN A 194 -14.96 7.50 9.08
N THR A 195 -16.27 7.24 9.00
CA THR A 195 -17.12 7.07 10.18
C THR A 195 -17.52 5.59 10.29
N PRO A 196 -16.95 4.79 11.22
CA PRO A 196 -15.88 5.11 12.18
C PRO A 196 -14.45 5.02 11.59
N MET A 197 -13.50 5.76 12.17
CA MET A 197 -12.12 5.80 11.67
C MET A 197 -11.54 4.38 11.56
N THR A 198 -10.86 4.11 10.45
CA THR A 198 -10.43 2.74 10.13
C THR A 198 -8.92 2.59 10.26
N PRO A 199 -8.45 1.72 11.18
CA PRO A 199 -7.03 1.51 11.39
C PRO A 199 -6.41 0.66 10.29
N LEU A 200 -5.18 1.01 9.93
CA LEU A 200 -4.37 0.37 8.91
C LEU A 200 -3.19 -0.37 9.56
N ASN A 201 -3.51 -1.38 10.37
CA ASN A 201 -2.53 -2.06 11.23
C ASN A 201 -1.83 -3.26 10.57
N ASN A 202 -2.40 -3.80 9.50
CA ASN A 202 -1.99 -5.06 8.89
C ASN A 202 -1.50 -4.80 7.47
N ASN A 203 -0.28 -4.29 7.36
CA ASN A 203 0.32 -3.95 6.07
C ASN A 203 1.18 -5.08 5.53
N THR A 204 1.19 -5.25 4.21
CA THR A 204 2.03 -6.23 3.54
C THR A 204 2.57 -5.62 2.26
N MET A 205 3.90 -5.67 2.10
CA MET A 205 4.61 -5.18 0.93
C MET A 205 4.35 -6.09 -0.27
N ALA A 206 4.12 -5.50 -1.42
CA ALA A 206 3.97 -6.17 -2.71
C ALA A 206 4.94 -5.59 -3.74
N VAL A 207 5.20 -6.35 -4.79
CA VAL A 207 6.07 -5.93 -5.91
C VAL A 207 5.61 -4.61 -6.52
N ASN A 208 4.29 -4.36 -6.57
CA ASN A 208 3.67 -3.18 -7.14
C ASN A 208 2.90 -2.31 -6.14
N GLY A 209 3.26 -2.38 -4.85
CA GLY A 209 2.63 -1.52 -3.87
C GLY A 209 2.64 -2.05 -2.45
N ILE A 210 1.62 -1.65 -1.71
CA ILE A 210 1.37 -2.06 -0.33
C ILE A 210 -0.11 -2.35 -0.14
N LEU A 211 -0.41 -3.45 0.55
CA LEU A 211 -1.76 -3.85 0.91
C LEU A 211 -1.97 -3.58 2.40
N TYR A 212 -3.05 -2.92 2.76
CA TYR A 212 -3.51 -2.76 4.13
C TYR A 212 -4.83 -3.48 4.29
N LYS A 213 -4.90 -4.48 5.16
CA LYS A 213 -6.18 -5.11 5.51
C LYS A 213 -6.98 -4.18 6.41
N ILE A 214 -8.25 -3.99 6.06
CA ILE A 214 -9.19 -3.16 6.81
C ILE A 214 -10.42 -3.97 7.21
N ASN A 215 -10.95 -3.69 8.40
CA ASN A 215 -12.12 -4.37 8.94
C ASN A 215 -13.43 -3.64 8.64
N ASN A 216 -13.37 -2.51 7.94
CA ASN A 216 -14.53 -1.72 7.55
C ASN A 216 -14.44 -1.41 6.06
N PHE A 217 -15.56 -1.48 5.36
CA PHE A 217 -15.66 -1.06 3.97
C PHE A 217 -15.59 0.47 3.88
N LEU A 218 -14.80 1.01 2.94
CA LEU A 218 -14.73 2.46 2.72
C LEU A 218 -15.97 2.94 1.95
N HIS A 219 -16.68 3.89 2.54
CA HIS A 219 -17.84 4.51 1.91
C HIS A 219 -17.39 5.60 0.93
N CYS A 220 -17.80 5.49 -0.34
CA CYS A 220 -17.69 6.60 -1.28
C CYS A 220 -18.87 7.56 -1.09
N GLU A 221 -18.63 8.87 -1.18
CA GLU A 221 -19.71 9.86 -1.15
C GLU A 221 -20.54 9.84 -2.45
N CYS A 222 -20.05 9.13 -3.48
CA CYS A 222 -20.65 9.07 -4.81
C CYS A 222 -22.11 8.62 -4.90
N ASN A 223 -22.70 7.87 -3.94
CA ASN A 223 -24.06 7.34 -4.12
C ASN A 223 -24.80 6.78 -2.87
N ASP A 224 -24.32 7.04 -1.65
CA ASP A 224 -25.00 6.61 -0.41
C ASP A 224 -26.01 7.65 0.13
N ARG A 225 -26.29 8.73 -0.61
CA ARG A 225 -27.47 9.57 -0.32
C ARG A 225 -28.72 8.84 -0.82
N PRO A 226 -29.65 8.38 0.04
CA PRO A 226 -30.98 8.07 -0.43
C PRO A 226 -31.54 9.32 -1.09
N GLY A 227 -32.15 9.18 -2.27
CA GLY A 227 -32.74 10.29 -2.99
C GLY A 227 -33.63 11.10 -2.06
N VAL A 228 -33.34 12.41 -1.95
CA VAL A 228 -34.32 13.35 -1.46
C VAL A 228 -35.42 13.35 -2.52
N HIS A 229 -36.47 12.57 -2.28
CA HIS A 229 -37.74 12.77 -2.96
C HIS A 229 -38.23 14.16 -2.55
N GLY A 230 -37.98 15.15 -3.41
CA GLY A 230 -38.67 16.44 -3.35
C GLY A 230 -40.14 16.18 -3.66
N GLY A 231 -40.98 16.40 -2.66
CA GLY A 231 -42.43 16.56 -2.83
C GLY A 231 -42.80 17.91 -3.38
#